data_AF-A0A8T3S6Q2-F1
#
_entry.id   AF-A0A8T3S6Q2-F1
#
_cell.length_a   1.000
_cell.length_b   1.000
_cell.length_c   1.000
_cell.angle_alpha   90.00
_cell.angle_beta   90.00
_cell.angle_gamma   90.00
#
_symmetry.space_group_name_H-M   'P 1'
#
loop_
_entity.id
_entity.type
_entity.pdbx_description
1 polymer ?
#
loop_
_entity_poly.entity_id
_entity_poly.type
_entity_poly.pdbx_seq_one_letter_code
_entity_poly.pdbx_strand_id
1 'polypeptide(L)' 'GVVAARMTGAGFGGCTVNLVEREAVEELRKRIEREYEPRFGRAAGFHPVEPAVGAGEVAAS' A
#
# COMPACT_ATOMS: atom_id res chain seq x y z
N GLY A 1 -12.53 7.10 6.18
CA GLY A 1 -11.20 6.55 6.55
C GLY A 1 -10.70 5.62 5.47
N VAL A 2 -10.85 4.29 5.60
CA VAL A 2 -10.63 3.34 4.49
C VAL A 2 -11.96 3.07 3.80
N VAL A 3 -12.04 3.33 2.50
CA VAL A 3 -13.23 3.15 1.67
C VAL A 3 -13.32 1.70 1.16
N ALA A 4 -12.18 1.15 0.72
CA ALA A 4 -12.10 -0.23 0.25
C ALA A 4 -10.68 -0.79 0.44
N ALA A 5 -10.57 -2.10 0.61
CA ALA A 5 -9.31 -2.81 0.73
C ALA A 5 -9.41 -4.19 0.07
N ARG A 6 -8.38 -4.59 -0.67
CA ARG A 6 -8.29 -5.93 -1.27
C ARG A 6 -6.84 -6.37 -1.42
N MET A 7 -6.58 -7.66 -1.28
CA MET A 7 -5.32 -8.28 -1.73
C MET A 7 -5.15 -8.11 -3.24
N THR A 8 -3.93 -7.80 -3.68
CA THR A 8 -3.57 -7.67 -5.09
C THR A 8 -2.50 -8.69 -5.48
N GLY A 9 -2.50 -9.11 -6.75
CA GLY A 9 -1.64 -10.19 -7.26
C GLY A 9 -2.20 -11.58 -7.01
N ALA A 10 -1.31 -12.59 -6.99
CA ALA A 10 -1.67 -14.01 -6.91
C ALA A 10 -2.10 -14.48 -5.50
N GLY A 11 -1.78 -13.71 -4.46
CA GLY A 11 -2.08 -14.03 -3.07
C GLY A 11 -1.03 -14.88 -2.35
N PHE A 12 -1.43 -15.57 -1.27
CA PHE A 12 -0.56 -16.28 -0.31
C PHE A 12 0.52 -15.39 0.35
N GLY A 13 0.29 -14.09 0.35
CA GLY A 13 1.24 -13.06 0.74
C GLY A 13 1.10 -11.84 -0.16
N GLY A 14 2.17 -11.07 -0.29
CA GLY A 14 2.21 -9.90 -1.17
C GLY A 14 1.57 -8.65 -0.55
N CYS A 15 0.90 -7.86 -1.39
CA CYS A 15 0.40 -6.53 -1.05
C CYS A 15 -1.13 -6.48 -1.01
N THR A 16 -1.64 -5.46 -0.32
CA THR A 16 -3.03 -5.03 -0.46
C THR A 16 -3.06 -3.66 -1.12
N VAL A 17 -4.13 -3.38 -1.87
CA VAL A 17 -4.45 -2.03 -2.33
C VAL A 17 -5.58 -1.51 -1.44
N ASN A 18 -5.42 -0.30 -0.93
CA ASN A 18 -6.37 0.34 -0.02
C ASN A 18 -6.73 1.70 -0.60
N LEU A 19 -8.03 1.93 -0.80
CA LEU A 19 -8.56 3.25 -1.12
C LEU A 19 -8.88 3.95 0.20
N VAL A 20 -8.17 5.04 0.49
CA VAL A 20 -8.17 5.71 1.79
C VAL A 20 -8.40 7.20 1.57
N GLU A 21 -9.25 7.81 2.40
CA GLU A 21 -9.35 9.27 2.49
C GLU A 21 -8.00 9.85 2.91
N ARG A 22 -7.59 10.95 2.27
CA ARG A 22 -6.24 11.51 2.40
C ARG A 22 -5.88 11.82 3.85
N GLU A 23 -6.84 12.34 4.60
CA GLU A 23 -6.71 12.76 6.00
C GLU A 23 -6.55 11.56 6.95
N ALA A 24 -6.96 10.37 6.52
CA ALA A 24 -6.92 9.14 7.31
C ALA A 24 -5.66 8.29 7.07
N VAL A 25 -4.80 8.64 6.10
CA VAL A 25 -3.63 7.84 5.70
C VAL A 25 -2.65 7.65 6.86
N GLU A 26 -2.33 8.73 7.57
CA GLU A 26 -1.33 8.67 8.64
C GLU A 26 -1.82 7.86 9.85
N GLU A 27 -3.09 8.01 10.22
CA GLU A 27 -3.69 7.24 11.31
C GLU A 27 -3.80 5.75 10.95
N LEU A 28 -4.17 5.44 9.71
CA LEU A 28 -4.17 4.07 9.21
C LEU A 28 -2.78 3.44 9.28
N ARG A 29 -1.75 4.17 8.84
CA ARG A 29 -0.35 3.70 8.87
C ARG A 29 0.08 3.37 10.30
N LYS A 30 -0.09 4.30 11.24
CA LYS A 30 0.26 4.10 12.66
C LYS A 30 -0.44 2.90 13.27
N ARG A 31 -1.73 2.73 12.94
CA ARG A 31 -2.51 1.59 13.41
C ARG A 31 -1.98 0.26 12.88
N ILE A 32 -1.66 0.20 11.59
CA ILE A 32 -1.09 -1.01 10.97
C ILE A 32 0.31 -1.29 11.54
N GLU A 33 1.19 -0.29 11.64
CA GLU A 33 2.54 -0.47 12.20
C GLU A 33 2.48 -1.03 13.64
N ARG A 34 1.59 -0.48 14.48
CA ARG A 34 1.40 -0.93 15.86
C ARG A 34 0.90 -2.37 15.96
N GLU A 35 0.02 -2.81 15.06
CA GLU A 35 -0.69 -4.09 15.17
C GLU A 35 -0.05 -5.21 14.34
N TYR A 36 0.65 -4.88 13.24
CA TYR A 36 1.15 -5.86 12.28
C TYR A 36 2.43 -6.57 12.76
N GLU A 37 3.42 -5.82 13.25
CA GLU A 37 4.70 -6.40 13.64
C GLU A 37 4.59 -7.39 14.82
N PRO A 38 3.87 -7.07 15.93
CA PRO A 38 3.69 -8.03 17.01
C PRO A 38 2.96 -9.31 16.59
N ARG A 39 2.10 -9.22 15.56
CA ARG A 39 1.28 -10.34 15.08
C ARG A 39 2.00 -11.24 14.08
N PHE A 40 2.89 -10.67 13.28
CA PHE A 40 3.50 -11.38 12.14
C PHE A 40 5.03 -11.43 12.19
N GLY A 41 5.66 -10.82 13.21
CA GLY A 41 7.11 -10.83 13.43
C GLY A 41 7.91 -10.03 12.40
N ARG A 42 7.26 -9.11 11.67
CA ARG A 42 7.89 -8.25 10.67
C ARG A 42 7.11 -6.94 10.49
N ALA A 43 7.79 -5.86 10.16
CA ALA A 43 7.15 -4.59 9.81
C ALA A 43 6.33 -4.69 8.51
N ALA A 44 5.24 -3.92 8.44
CA ALA A 44 4.46 -3.75 7.20
C ALA A 44 5.13 -2.73 6.27
N GLY A 45 5.13 -3.01 4.96
CA GLY A 45 5.56 -2.05 3.94
C GLY A 45 4.41 -1.12 3.53
N PHE A 46 4.72 0.15 3.27
CA PHE A 46 3.77 1.16 2.81
C PHE A 46 4.30 1.86 1.57
N HIS A 47 3.45 1.93 0.54
CA HIS A 47 3.78 2.54 -0.73
C HIS A 47 2.64 3.47 -1.15
N PRO A 48 2.80 4.80 -1.01
CA PRO A 48 1.95 5.74 -1.70
C PRO A 48 2.10 5.52 -3.21
N VAL A 49 1.00 5.30 -3.90
CA VAL A 49 1.01 5.00 -5.34
C VAL A 49 0.03 5.91 -6.05
N GLU A 50 0.40 6.30 -7.27
CA GLU A 50 -0.43 7.02 -8.21
C GLU A 50 -0.45 6.26 -9.54
N PRO A 51 -1.55 6.28 -10.30
CA PRO A 51 -1.57 5.69 -11.63
C PRO A 51 -0.50 6.32 -12.52
N ALA A 52 0.28 5.47 -13.20
CA ALA A 52 1.37 5.89 -14.07
C ALA A 52 1.26 5.25 -15.46
N VAL A 53 1.91 5.86 -16.45
CA VAL A 53 2.04 5.28 -17.79
C VAL A 53 2.91 4.02 -17.74
N GLY A 54 2.59 3.08 -18.63
CA GLY A 54 3.40 1.88 -18.83
C GLY A 54 4.75 2.18 -19.50
N ALA A 55 5.55 1.13 -19.69
CA ALA A 55 6.83 1.24 -20.38
C ALA A 55 6.66 1.78 -21.81
N GLY A 56 7.60 2.62 -22.25
CA GLY A 56 7.62 3.23 -23.57
C GLY A 56 8.97 3.85 -23.88
N GLU A 57 9.14 4.35 -25.10
CA GLU A 57 10.35 5.05 -25.51
C GLU A 57 10.53 6.32 -24.65
N VAL A 58 11.74 6.47 -24.11
CA VAL A 58 12.17 7.69 -23.42
C VAL A 58 13.10 8.44 -24.35
N ALA A 59 12.83 9.73 -24.55
CA ALA A 59 13.72 10.59 -25.33
C ALA A 59 15.12 10.54 -24.73
N ALA A 60 16.13 10.28 -25.56
CA ALA A 60 17.52 10.38 -25.14
C ALA A 60 17.81 11.83 -24.77
N SER A 61 18.37 12.02 -23.57
CA SER A 61 18.81 13.31 -23.04
C SER A 61 19.99 13.89 -23.80
#